data_AF-A0A970I993-F1
#
_entry.id   AF-A0A970I993-F1
#
_cell.length_a   1.000
_cell.length_b   1.000
_cell.length_c   1.000
_cell.angle_alpha   90.00
_cell.angle_beta   90.00
_cell.angle_gamma   90.00
#
_symmetry.space_group_name_H-M   'P 1'
#
loop_
_entity.id
_entity.type
_entity.pdbx_description
1 polymer ?
#
loop_
_entity_poly.entity_id
_entity_poly.type
_entity_poly.pdbx_seq_one_letter_code
_entity_poly.pdbx_strand_id
1 'polypeptide(L)'
;MGNTQVTGDVKHVNKPAEVVFDLFSDFSKFADRLPEDKKDKVVITKDTILAQAQGMQMGVQVTHREAPTLIVMEQYGNVPFAFNLNLHIRPLEEGCELQLQLDAELNMMIKMMLGGKLKEFVNQFTAQLAEGLNR
;
A
#
# COMPACT_ATOMS: atom_id res chain seq x y z
N MET A 1 -22.77 -6.74 -3.86
CA MET A 1 -21.54 -5.93 -3.93
C MET A 1 -20.59 -6.65 -4.89
N GLY A 2 -19.93 -5.93 -5.81
CA GLY A 2 -19.03 -6.55 -6.77
C GLY A 2 -17.60 -6.47 -6.27
N ASN A 3 -16.94 -7.61 -6.06
CA ASN A 3 -15.51 -7.61 -5.76
C ASN A 3 -14.75 -7.11 -7.00
N THR A 4 -13.91 -6.09 -6.80
CA THR A 4 -13.06 -5.50 -7.83
C THR A 4 -11.61 -5.71 -7.40
N GLN A 5 -10.94 -6.65 -8.07
CA GLN A 5 -9.52 -6.89 -7.89
C GLN A 5 -8.72 -6.13 -8.96
N VAL A 6 -7.68 -5.44 -8.53
CA VAL A 6 -6.78 -4.67 -9.38
C VAL A 6 -5.34 -4.96 -8.98
N THR A 7 -4.57 -5.54 -9.89
CA THR A 7 -3.17 -5.85 -9.66
C THR A 7 -2.28 -4.84 -10.39
N GLY A 8 -1.31 -4.28 -9.68
CA GLY A 8 -0.31 -3.35 -10.20
C GLY A 8 0.73 -4.02 -11.09
N ASP A 9 1.51 -3.20 -11.79
CA ASP A 9 2.65 -3.67 -12.56
C ASP A 9 3.80 -4.05 -11.62
N VAL A 10 4.54 -5.09 -12.00
CA VAL A 10 5.72 -5.54 -11.24
C VAL A 10 6.83 -4.50 -11.33
N LYS A 11 7.53 -4.25 -10.21
CA LYS A 11 8.68 -3.35 -10.14
C LYS A 11 9.88 -4.03 -9.49
N HIS A 12 11.06 -3.85 -10.08
CA HIS A 12 12.29 -4.41 -9.55
C HIS A 12 12.89 -3.52 -8.44
N VAL A 13 13.43 -4.16 -7.41
CA VAL A 13 14.15 -3.53 -6.31
C VAL A 13 15.51 -4.21 -6.14
N ASN A 14 16.58 -3.41 -6.12
CA ASN A 14 17.97 -3.84 -6.04
C ASN A 14 18.42 -4.19 -4.60
N LYS A 15 17.48 -4.64 -3.76
CA LYS A 15 17.72 -5.03 -2.36
C LYS A 15 17.09 -6.39 -2.09
N PRO A 16 17.67 -7.23 -1.21
CA PRO A 16 17.09 -8.53 -0.87
C PRO A 16 15.66 -8.38 -0.33
N ALA A 17 14.81 -9.37 -0.64
CA ALA A 17 13.41 -9.38 -0.19
C ALA A 17 13.27 -9.21 1.33
N GLU A 18 14.15 -9.81 2.13
CA GLU A 18 14.15 -9.66 3.59
C GLU A 18 14.35 -8.21 4.05
N VAL A 19 15.27 -7.49 3.41
CA VAL A 19 15.54 -6.07 3.70
C VAL A 19 14.34 -5.21 3.35
N VAL A 20 13.73 -5.49 2.19
CA VAL A 20 12.53 -4.76 1.77
C VAL A 20 11.36 -5.07 2.71
N PHE A 21 11.14 -6.34 3.05
CA PHE A 21 10.10 -6.78 3.96
C PHE A 21 10.24 -6.14 5.35
N ASP A 22 11.45 -6.08 5.91
CA ASP A 22 11.67 -5.48 7.24
C ASP A 22 11.39 -3.98 7.30
N LEU A 23 11.46 -3.27 6.16
CA LEU A 23 11.03 -1.87 6.13
C LEU A 23 9.52 -1.74 6.34
N PHE A 24 8.73 -2.72 5.88
CA PHE A 24 7.29 -2.75 6.03
C PHE A 24 6.82 -3.57 7.26
N SER A 25 7.75 -4.18 8.01
CA SER A 25 7.48 -4.85 9.28
C SER A 25 7.15 -3.85 10.41
N ASP A 26 7.59 -2.60 10.25
CA ASP A 26 7.32 -1.49 11.15
C ASP A 26 7.13 -0.19 10.37
N PHE A 27 5.87 0.22 10.23
CA PHE A 27 5.53 1.43 9.49
C PHE A 27 6.01 2.72 10.16
N SER A 28 6.30 2.71 11.47
CA SER A 28 6.79 3.90 12.16
C SER A 28 8.12 4.39 11.59
N LYS A 29 8.90 3.50 10.95
CA LYS A 29 10.12 3.84 10.19
C LYS A 29 9.87 4.81 9.02
N PHE A 30 8.62 4.97 8.57
CA PHE A 30 8.24 5.93 7.53
C PHE A 30 7.81 7.29 8.08
N ALA A 31 7.59 7.43 9.40
CA ALA A 31 7.11 8.68 9.99
C ALA A 31 8.06 9.86 9.72
N ASP A 32 9.37 9.63 9.80
CA ASP A 32 10.39 10.65 9.55
C ASP A 32 10.51 11.03 8.07
N ARG A 33 9.96 10.20 7.16
CA ARG A 33 9.98 10.43 5.71
C ARG A 33 8.76 11.22 5.23
N LEU A 34 7.80 11.50 6.11
CA LEU A 34 6.65 12.34 5.78
C LEU A 34 7.10 13.79 5.53
N PRO A 35 6.59 14.44 4.47
CA PRO A 35 6.73 15.88 4.29
C PRO A 35 6.23 16.65 5.52
N GLU A 36 6.93 17.72 5.91
CA GLU A 36 6.61 18.49 7.12
C GLU A 36 5.16 18.97 7.15
N ASP A 37 4.62 19.40 6.01
CA ASP A 37 3.24 19.88 5.84
C ASP A 37 2.17 18.78 6.02
N LYS A 38 2.59 17.51 6.09
CA LYS A 38 1.71 16.35 6.28
C LYS A 38 1.80 15.70 7.66
N LYS A 39 2.80 16.03 8.48
CA LYS A 39 3.02 15.38 9.79
C LYS A 39 1.83 15.49 10.73
N ASP A 40 1.17 16.64 10.77
CA ASP A 40 -0.02 16.85 11.62
C ASP A 40 -1.28 16.15 11.10
N LYS A 41 -1.27 15.68 9.84
CA LYS A 41 -2.42 15.09 9.16
C LYS A 41 -2.29 13.59 8.97
N VAL A 42 -1.15 13.00 9.31
CA VAL A 42 -0.90 11.57 9.12
C VAL A 42 -0.44 10.98 10.44
N VAL A 43 -1.20 10.01 10.93
CA VAL A 43 -0.82 9.19 12.09
C VAL A 43 -0.20 7.90 11.57
N ILE A 44 1.03 7.61 12.02
CA ILE A 44 1.71 6.36 11.69
C ILE A 44 2.05 5.65 12.99
N THR A 45 1.66 4.38 13.09
CA THR A 45 2.09 3.44 14.13
C THR A 45 2.94 2.34 13.49
N LYS A 46 3.33 1.33 14.27
CA LYS A 46 3.98 0.14 13.72
C LYS A 46 3.15 -0.57 12.64
N ASP A 47 1.83 -0.60 12.82
CA ASP A 47 0.92 -1.41 12.01
C ASP A 47 -0.12 -0.59 11.26
N THR A 48 -0.15 0.73 11.42
CA THR A 48 -1.22 1.57 10.86
C THR A 48 -0.66 2.83 10.23
N ILE A 49 -1.21 3.22 9.08
CA ILE A 49 -1.06 4.56 8.50
C ILE A 49 -2.47 5.12 8.33
N LEU A 50 -2.74 6.28 8.92
CA LEU A 50 -4.03 6.97 8.81
C LEU A 50 -3.82 8.43 8.40
N ALA A 51 -4.27 8.78 7.20
CA ALA A 51 -4.24 10.14 6.69
C ALA A 51 -5.60 10.82 6.86
N GLN A 52 -5.60 12.06 7.33
CA GLN A 52 -6.78 12.90 7.47
C GLN A 52 -6.83 13.94 6.34
N ALA A 53 -7.91 13.92 5.55
CA ALA A 53 -8.11 14.86 4.45
C ALA A 53 -9.61 15.22 4.34
N GLN A 54 -9.92 16.52 4.37
CA GLN A 54 -11.28 17.04 4.14
C GLN A 54 -12.38 16.37 5.00
N GLY A 55 -12.08 16.06 6.26
CA GLY A 55 -13.03 15.39 7.17
C GLY A 55 -13.13 13.87 6.98
N MET A 56 -12.39 13.29 6.04
CA MET A 56 -12.25 11.85 5.86
C MET A 56 -10.93 11.36 6.46
N GLN A 57 -10.94 10.15 7.00
CA GLN A 57 -9.79 9.41 7.47
C GLN A 57 -9.60 8.20 6.54
N MET A 58 -8.54 8.24 5.75
CA MET A 58 -8.17 7.16 4.84
C MET A 58 -6.89 6.54 5.32
N GLY A 59 -6.92 5.24 5.58
CA GLY A 59 -5.78 4.54 6.09
C GLY A 59 -5.81 3.06 5.80
N VAL A 60 -4.74 2.41 6.25
CA VAL A 60 -4.58 0.97 6.22
C VAL A 60 -4.00 0.48 7.53
N GLN A 61 -4.36 -0.74 7.91
CA GLN A 61 -3.78 -1.46 9.03
C GLN A 61 -3.26 -2.81 8.55
N VAL A 62 -2.04 -3.17 8.94
CA VAL A 62 -1.49 -4.51 8.67
C VAL A 62 -2.23 -5.54 9.50
N THR A 63 -2.75 -6.57 8.83
CA THR A 63 -3.47 -7.68 9.49
C THR A 63 -2.76 -9.01 9.34
N HIS A 64 -1.92 -9.16 8.32
CA HIS A 64 -1.12 -10.37 8.14
C HIS A 64 0.25 -10.08 7.52
N ARG A 65 1.24 -10.89 7.89
CA ARG A 65 2.63 -10.82 7.44
C ARG A 65 3.15 -12.24 7.24
N GLU A 66 3.61 -12.55 6.04
CA GLU A 66 4.29 -13.80 5.69
C GLU A 66 5.68 -13.43 5.19
N ALA A 67 6.70 -13.61 6.03
CA ALA A 67 8.05 -13.17 5.69
C ALA A 67 8.72 -14.14 4.68
N PRO A 68 9.47 -13.63 3.69
CA PRO A 68 9.62 -12.23 3.28
C PRO A 68 8.68 -11.83 2.13
N THR A 69 7.59 -12.56 1.89
CA THR A 69 6.86 -12.58 0.61
C THR A 69 5.58 -11.77 0.55
N LEU A 70 4.90 -11.53 1.68
CA LEU A 70 3.58 -10.91 1.67
C LEU A 70 3.29 -10.07 2.91
N ILE A 71 2.69 -8.90 2.68
CA ILE A 71 2.09 -8.06 3.70
C ILE A 71 0.66 -7.72 3.28
N VAL A 72 -0.29 -8.09 4.13
CA VAL A 72 -1.73 -7.85 3.93
C VAL A 72 -2.15 -6.70 4.81
N MET A 73 -2.83 -5.74 4.19
CA MET A 73 -3.32 -4.54 4.82
C MET A 73 -4.81 -4.38 4.56
N GLU A 74 -5.59 -4.14 5.60
CA GLU A 74 -7.02 -3.88 5.51
C GLU A 74 -7.30 -2.38 5.64
N GLN A 75 -8.43 -1.94 5.09
CA GLN A 75 -8.91 -0.57 5.22
C GLN A 75 -9.02 -0.15 6.69
N TYR A 76 -8.48 1.03 7.00
CA TYR A 76 -8.58 1.67 8.31
C TYR A 76 -9.12 3.10 8.17
N GLY A 77 -9.88 3.58 9.15
CA GLY A 77 -10.57 4.88 9.10
C GLY A 77 -12.00 4.81 8.54
N ASN A 78 -12.52 5.93 8.04
CA ASN A 78 -13.92 6.10 7.63
C ASN A 78 -14.06 6.44 6.14
N VAL A 79 -13.68 5.51 5.26
CA VAL A 79 -13.94 5.60 3.82
C VAL A 79 -15.24 4.86 3.43
N PRO A 80 -15.94 5.27 2.35
CA PRO A 80 -17.27 4.76 2.03
C PRO A 80 -17.29 3.40 1.30
N PHE A 81 -16.18 2.65 1.33
CA PHE A 81 -16.09 1.30 0.75
C PHE A 81 -14.98 0.49 1.44
N ALA A 82 -15.16 -0.82 1.52
CA ALA A 82 -14.15 -1.74 2.02
C ALA A 82 -13.11 -2.04 0.94
N PHE A 83 -11.83 -2.11 1.35
CA PHE A 83 -10.75 -2.55 0.48
C PHE A 83 -9.62 -3.17 1.28
N ASN A 84 -8.83 -4.02 0.61
CA ASN A 84 -7.58 -4.59 1.11
C ASN A 84 -6.46 -4.27 0.12
N LEU A 85 -5.24 -4.14 0.63
CA LEU A 85 -4.02 -4.01 -0.13
C LEU A 85 -3.07 -5.16 0.22
N ASN A 86 -2.58 -5.87 -0.79
CA ASN A 86 -1.59 -6.93 -0.64
C ASN A 86 -0.30 -6.48 -1.32
N LEU A 87 0.77 -6.32 -0.53
CA LEU A 87 2.11 -6.07 -1.05
C LEU A 87 2.82 -7.41 -1.21
N HIS A 88 3.00 -7.84 -2.45
CA HIS A 88 3.76 -9.03 -2.81
C HIS A 88 5.22 -8.67 -3.01
N ILE A 89 6.09 -9.50 -2.46
CA ILE A 89 7.54 -9.40 -2.59
C ILE A 89 8.04 -10.76 -3.10
N ARG A 90 8.67 -10.77 -4.26
CA ARG A 90 9.23 -12.01 -4.84
C ARG A 90 10.75 -11.94 -4.82
N PRO A 91 11.43 -12.81 -4.04
CA PRO A 91 12.88 -12.90 -4.07
C PRO A 91 13.40 -13.27 -5.46
N LEU A 92 14.53 -12.67 -5.85
CA LEU A 92 15.31 -13.02 -7.05
C LEU A 92 16.75 -13.38 -6.63
N GLU A 93 17.57 -13.86 -7.57
CA GLU A 93 19.00 -14.09 -7.34
C GLU A 93 19.71 -12.79 -6.93
N GLU A 94 19.39 -11.70 -7.62
CA GLU A 94 19.82 -10.34 -7.29
C GLU A 94 18.59 -9.46 -7.04
N GLY A 95 18.40 -9.03 -5.79
CA GLY A 95 17.29 -8.16 -5.41
C GLY A 95 15.95 -8.88 -5.25
N CYS A 96 14.86 -8.17 -5.56
CA CYS A 96 13.49 -8.71 -5.53
C CYS A 96 12.54 -7.96 -6.47
N GLU A 97 11.35 -8.51 -6.67
CA GLU A 97 10.23 -7.84 -7.33
C GLU A 97 9.15 -7.43 -6.33
N LEU A 98 8.52 -6.28 -6.55
CA LEU A 98 7.38 -5.77 -5.80
C LEU A 98 6.15 -5.66 -6.68
N GLN A 99 4.99 -5.99 -6.13
CA GLN A 99 3.70 -5.81 -6.76
C GLN A 99 2.62 -5.52 -5.72
N LEU A 100 1.88 -4.42 -5.90
CA LEU A 100 0.70 -4.13 -5.09
C LEU A 100 -0.56 -4.67 -5.76
N GLN A 101 -1.38 -5.38 -5.01
CA GLN A 101 -2.74 -5.75 -5.39
C GLN A 101 -3.74 -5.04 -4.48
N LEU A 102 -4.85 -4.58 -5.07
CA LEU A 102 -5.99 -3.97 -4.38
C LEU A 102 -7.23 -4.82 -4.62
N ASP A 103 -7.89 -5.23 -3.54
CA ASP A 103 -9.19 -5.90 -3.57
C ASP A 103 -10.23 -4.97 -2.93
N ALA A 104 -11.26 -4.56 -3.66
CA ALA A 104 -12.25 -3.60 -3.17
C ALA A 104 -13.70 -4.03 -3.42
N GLU A 105 -14.56 -3.77 -2.44
CA GLU A 105 -15.99 -4.00 -2.53
C GLU A 105 -16.71 -2.75 -3.02
N LEU A 106 -16.87 -2.65 -4.34
CA LEU A 106 -17.45 -1.46 -4.95
C LEU A 106 -18.90 -1.71 -5.35
N ASN A 107 -19.75 -0.71 -5.10
CA ASN A 107 -21.04 -0.63 -5.77
C ASN A 107 -20.87 -0.11 -7.22
N MET A 108 -21.92 -0.24 -8.03
CA MET A 108 -21.87 0.16 -9.45
C MET A 108 -21.50 1.63 -9.65
N MET A 109 -22.01 2.52 -8.79
CA MET A 109 -21.75 3.96 -8.88
C MET A 109 -20.26 4.28 -8.64
N ILE A 110 -19.68 3.74 -7.56
CA ILE A 110 -18.27 3.94 -7.22
C ILE A 110 -17.37 3.29 -8.27
N LYS A 111 -17.72 2.10 -8.77
CA LYS A 111 -16.95 1.41 -9.82
C LYS A 111 -16.84 2.23 -11.10
N MET A 112 -17.92 2.89 -11.52
CA MET A 112 -17.90 3.79 -12.68
C MET A 112 -17.09 5.07 -12.40
N MET A 113 -17.18 5.62 -11.18
CA MET A 113 -16.44 6.83 -10.79
C MET A 113 -14.93 6.59 -10.68
N LEU A 114 -14.53 5.45 -10.11
CA LEU A 114 -13.14 5.10 -9.87
C LEU A 114 -12.48 4.47 -11.10
N GLY A 115 -13.22 3.75 -11.96
CA GLY A 115 -12.75 3.30 -13.28
C GLY A 115 -11.28 2.82 -13.31
N GLY A 116 -10.53 3.22 -14.34
CA GLY A 116 -9.10 2.93 -14.47
C GLY A 116 -8.20 3.57 -13.39
N LYS A 117 -8.73 4.48 -12.55
CA LYS A 117 -7.94 5.20 -11.54
C LYS A 117 -7.40 4.28 -10.45
N LEU A 118 -8.09 3.17 -10.16
CA LEU A 118 -7.56 2.18 -9.21
C LEU A 118 -6.31 1.50 -9.76
N LYS A 119 -6.29 1.20 -11.06
CA LYS A 119 -5.12 0.62 -11.73
C LYS A 119 -3.97 1.62 -11.78
N GLU A 120 -4.25 2.88 -12.09
CA GLU A 120 -3.27 3.96 -12.02
C GLU A 120 -2.70 4.12 -10.60
N PHE A 121 -3.56 4.10 -9.59
CA PHE A 121 -3.15 4.18 -8.18
C PHE A 121 -2.18 3.05 -7.79
N VAL A 122 -2.56 1.79 -8.02
CA VAL A 122 -1.67 0.66 -7.65
C VAL A 122 -0.35 0.70 -8.44
N ASN A 123 -0.39 1.10 -9.71
CA ASN A 123 0.81 1.22 -10.53
C ASN A 123 1.74 2.34 -10.03
N GLN A 124 1.19 3.53 -9.79
CA GLN A 124 1.96 4.67 -9.30
C GLN A 124 2.54 4.41 -7.91
N PHE A 125 1.75 3.84 -7.00
CA PHE A 125 2.22 3.55 -5.66
C PHE A 125 3.33 2.49 -5.66
N THR A 126 3.17 1.40 -6.41
CA THR A 126 4.23 0.37 -6.55
C THR A 126 5.50 0.97 -7.14
N ALA A 127 5.38 1.84 -8.15
CA ALA A 127 6.51 2.53 -8.76
C ALA A 127 7.25 3.44 -7.77
N GLN A 128 6.52 4.28 -7.02
CA GLN A 128 7.11 5.20 -6.03
C GLN A 128 7.79 4.45 -4.88
N LEU A 129 7.19 3.35 -4.42
CA LEU A 129 7.82 2.49 -3.41
C LEU A 129 9.12 1.90 -3.93
N ALA A 130 9.11 1.28 -5.11
CA ALA A 130 10.29 0.68 -5.69
C ALA A 130 11.40 1.72 -5.93
N GLU A 131 11.06 2.91 -6.42
CA GLU A 131 12.01 4.01 -6.58
C GLU A 131 12.62 4.44 -5.25
N GLY A 132 11.80 4.63 -4.21
CA GLY A 132 12.28 4.99 -2.87
C GLY A 132 13.15 3.93 -2.22
N LEU A 133 12.93 2.66 -2.55
CA LEU A 133 13.72 1.53 -2.07
C LEU A 133 15.04 1.35 -2.83
N ASN A 134 15.11 1.77 -4.10
CA ASN A 134 16.32 1.70 -4.93
C ASN A 134 17.30 2.86 -4.71
N ARG A 135 16.87 3.89 -3.98
CA ARG A 135 17.74 4.95 -3.47
C ARG A 135 18.56 4.46 -2.27
#